data_AF-A0A317MZE4-F1
#
_entry.id   AF-A0A317MZE4-F1
#
_cell.length_a   1.000
_cell.length_b   1.000
_cell.length_c   1.000
_cell.angle_alpha   90.00
_cell.angle_beta   90.00
_cell.angle_gamma   90.00
#
_symmetry.space_group_name_H-M   'P 1'
#
loop_
_entity.id
_entity.type
_entity.pdbx_description
1 polymer ?
#
loop_
_entity_poly.entity_id
_entity_poly.type
_entity_poly.pdbx_seq_one_letter_code
_entity_poly.pdbx_strand_id
1 'polypeptide(L)'
;MFCPRCGSPCPTDAAFCAQCGNRLQTSPSAAATPAQLFAEIVGPHRRDYYLKRFARYHQQGAAGLTWHWPAFFCTLPWLLYRKLWGEAAIYFSLALLYGFSVASGLARAALGEGSAIASGMIGVLGFVLFWLLPALLANAIYYRHCERQIRAVLGRHEHPQRQLGELCGRGGTTHPVALVLMAALLFGNGLIGAVVLPSAHDLQQKRRIAEILGFGQQMQQAIDAYYKEHGALPPSLEHAGFTASPPLGAGSVVYTPLDGSLRITLAQPAPAGVLDLTPQVAAGGLQWHCRSTQLSAQLLPENCRARLR
;
A
#
# COMPACT_ATOMS: atom_id res chain seq x y z
N MET A 1 6.62 -55.41 25.67
CA MET A 1 6.61 -53.95 25.95
C MET A 1 7.29 -53.68 27.30
N PHE A 2 7.68 -52.45 27.65
CA PHE A 2 8.28 -52.14 28.96
C PHE A 2 7.30 -51.36 29.84
N CYS A 3 7.28 -51.63 31.15
CA CYS A 3 6.42 -50.90 32.08
C CYS A 3 6.87 -49.43 32.19
N PRO A 4 5.99 -48.43 31.99
CA PRO A 4 6.36 -47.01 32.06
C PRO A 4 6.70 -46.54 33.47
N ARG A 5 6.42 -47.35 34.51
CA ARG A 5 6.67 -47.01 35.91
C ARG A 5 7.97 -47.60 36.45
N CYS A 6 8.24 -48.88 36.19
CA CYS A 6 9.40 -49.58 36.75
C CYS A 6 10.41 -50.10 35.71
N GLY A 7 10.12 -49.93 34.40
CA GLY A 7 11.03 -50.35 33.33
C GLY A 7 11.14 -51.87 33.10
N SER A 8 10.38 -52.70 33.82
CA SER A 8 10.46 -54.15 33.65
C SER A 8 9.86 -54.60 32.31
N PRO A 9 10.45 -55.63 31.65
CA PRO A 9 9.87 -56.21 30.46
C PRO A 9 8.52 -56.87 30.81
N CYS A 10 7.50 -56.57 30.03
CA CYS A 10 6.14 -57.07 30.19
C CYS A 10 5.67 -57.74 28.88
N PRO A 11 4.91 -58.85 28.97
CA PRO A 11 4.20 -59.43 27.83
C PRO A 11 3.35 -58.37 27.11
N THR A 12 3.22 -58.49 25.79
CA THR A 12 2.50 -57.51 24.95
C THR A 12 0.99 -57.47 25.19
N ASP A 13 0.44 -58.48 25.84
CA ASP A 13 -0.97 -58.66 26.20
C ASP A 13 -1.26 -58.45 27.70
N ALA A 14 -0.23 -58.15 28.51
CA ALA A 14 -0.39 -57.97 29.94
C ALA A 14 -1.13 -56.65 30.27
N ALA A 15 -2.27 -56.74 30.97
CA ALA A 15 -3.02 -55.58 31.47
C ALA A 15 -2.39 -54.92 32.70
N PHE A 16 -1.50 -55.63 33.40
CA PHE A 16 -0.81 -55.16 34.59
C PHE A 16 0.64 -55.63 34.61
N CYS A 17 1.52 -54.79 35.15
CA CYS A 17 2.91 -55.14 35.36
C CYS A 17 3.03 -56.10 36.54
N ALA A 18 3.55 -57.30 36.30
CA ALA A 18 3.76 -58.32 37.32
C ALA A 18 4.74 -57.87 38.44
N GLN A 19 5.62 -56.91 38.16
CA GLN A 19 6.65 -56.46 39.10
C GLN A 19 6.19 -55.35 40.04
N CYS A 20 5.39 -54.39 39.55
CA CYS A 20 5.03 -53.19 40.33
C CYS A 20 3.52 -52.93 40.43
N GLY A 21 2.69 -53.81 39.87
CA GLY A 21 1.24 -53.70 39.87
C GLY A 21 0.69 -52.54 39.03
N ASN A 22 1.53 -51.81 38.30
CA ASN A 22 1.07 -50.71 37.47
C ASN A 22 0.17 -51.23 36.35
N ARG A 23 -0.99 -50.59 36.15
CA ARG A 23 -1.87 -50.92 35.03
C ARG A 23 -1.18 -50.53 33.73
N LEU A 24 -0.87 -51.53 32.93
CA LEU A 24 -0.37 -51.34 31.58
C LEU A 24 -1.64 -51.10 30.76
N GLN A 25 -1.84 -49.87 30.28
CA GLN A 25 -3.00 -49.57 29.46
C GLN A 25 -2.93 -50.38 28.17
N THR A 26 -3.51 -51.57 28.18
CA THR A 26 -4.01 -52.28 27.01
C THR A 26 -5.35 -51.68 26.62
N SER A 27 -5.37 -50.38 26.30
CA SER A 27 -6.21 -50.04 25.16
C SER A 27 -5.48 -50.63 23.96
N PRO A 28 -6.18 -51.34 23.05
CA PRO A 28 -5.60 -51.58 21.74
C PRO A 28 -5.05 -50.24 21.26
N SER A 29 -3.97 -50.29 20.51
CA SER A 29 -3.56 -49.21 19.62
C SER A 29 -4.70 -48.90 18.65
N ALA A 30 -5.82 -48.38 19.14
CA ALA A 30 -6.92 -47.89 18.38
C ALA A 30 -6.35 -46.73 17.57
N ALA A 31 -6.59 -46.76 16.26
CA ALA A 31 -6.18 -45.68 15.38
C ALA A 31 -6.58 -44.35 16.02
N ALA A 32 -5.66 -43.39 16.03
CA ALA A 32 -5.94 -42.07 16.58
C ALA A 32 -7.17 -41.51 15.85
N THR A 33 -8.15 -41.06 16.64
CA THR A 33 -9.37 -40.49 16.06
C THR A 33 -9.04 -39.22 15.27
N PRO A 34 -9.81 -38.87 14.22
CA PRO A 34 -9.59 -37.64 13.48
C PRO A 34 -9.51 -36.40 14.37
N ALA A 35 -10.34 -36.34 15.42
CA ALA A 35 -10.33 -35.25 16.39
C ALA A 35 -9.00 -35.15 17.17
N GLN A 36 -8.41 -36.29 17.58
CA GLN A 36 -7.11 -36.32 18.24
C GLN A 36 -5.99 -35.85 17.30
N LEU A 37 -5.99 -36.34 16.05
CA LEU A 37 -5.00 -35.93 15.05
C LEU A 37 -5.03 -34.42 14.79
N PHE A 38 -6.23 -33.85 14.63
CA PHE A 38 -6.39 -32.40 14.48
C PHE A 38 -6.03 -31.63 15.75
N ALA A 39 -6.33 -32.16 16.94
CA ALA A 39 -6.01 -31.50 18.21
C ALA A 39 -4.51 -31.35 18.44
N GLU A 40 -3.73 -32.37 18.06
CA GLU A 40 -2.26 -32.36 18.16
C GLU A 40 -1.65 -31.36 17.19
N ILE A 41 -2.01 -31.40 15.90
CA ILE A 41 -1.42 -30.49 14.91
C ILE A 41 -1.82 -29.02 15.12
N VAL A 42 -3.02 -28.74 15.62
CA VAL A 42 -3.44 -27.36 15.93
C VAL A 42 -2.67 -26.80 17.14
N GLY A 43 -2.28 -27.67 18.07
CA GLY A 43 -1.65 -27.30 19.33
C GLY A 43 -2.62 -26.64 20.32
N PRO A 44 -2.12 -26.16 21.47
CA PRO A 44 -2.95 -25.71 22.59
C PRO A 44 -3.66 -24.37 22.35
N HIS A 45 -3.05 -23.47 21.57
CA HIS A 45 -3.59 -22.13 21.36
C HIS A 45 -4.80 -22.14 20.43
N ARG A 46 -5.95 -21.69 20.94
CA ARG A 46 -7.22 -21.57 20.19
C ARG A 46 -7.69 -22.91 19.59
N ARG A 47 -7.35 -24.02 20.24
CA ARG A 47 -7.68 -25.38 19.79
C ARG A 47 -9.18 -25.55 19.53
N ASP A 48 -10.02 -25.22 20.51
CA ASP A 48 -11.47 -25.44 20.43
C ASP A 48 -12.11 -24.65 19.28
N TYR A 49 -11.61 -23.43 19.02
CA TYR A 49 -12.06 -22.59 17.92
C TYR A 49 -11.87 -23.26 16.55
N TYR A 50 -10.71 -23.91 16.34
CA TYR A 50 -10.42 -24.59 15.08
C TYR A 50 -11.10 -25.95 15.01
N LEU A 51 -11.05 -26.75 16.08
CA LEU A 51 -11.68 -28.07 16.11
C LEU A 51 -13.18 -28.01 15.83
N LYS A 52 -13.90 -27.03 16.41
CA LYS A 52 -15.34 -26.84 16.13
C LYS A 52 -15.62 -26.58 14.65
N ARG A 53 -14.74 -25.83 13.96
CA ARG A 53 -14.89 -25.55 12.51
C ARG A 53 -14.47 -26.74 11.66
N PHE A 54 -13.37 -27.39 12.02
CA PHE A 54 -12.86 -28.55 11.30
C PHE A 54 -13.85 -29.70 11.34
N ALA A 55 -14.52 -29.92 12.48
CA ALA A 55 -15.61 -30.90 12.59
C ALA A 55 -16.73 -30.59 11.59
N ARG A 56 -17.13 -29.31 11.44
CA ARG A 56 -18.14 -28.89 10.46
C ARG A 56 -17.68 -29.13 9.01
N TYR A 57 -16.45 -28.77 8.67
CA TYR A 57 -15.90 -29.01 7.33
C TYR A 57 -15.79 -30.49 7.02
N HIS A 58 -15.42 -31.31 8.01
CA HIS A 58 -15.33 -32.75 7.86
C HIS A 58 -16.72 -33.37 7.63
N GLN A 59 -17.74 -32.94 8.38
CA GLN A 59 -19.13 -33.37 8.17
C GLN A 59 -19.70 -32.96 6.80
N GLN A 60 -19.31 -31.78 6.30
CA GLN A 60 -19.77 -31.25 5.01
C GLN A 60 -18.95 -31.77 3.82
N GLY A 61 -17.84 -32.47 4.05
CA GLY A 61 -16.91 -32.93 3.01
C GLY A 61 -16.13 -31.81 2.30
N ALA A 62 -16.36 -30.54 2.65
CA ALA A 62 -15.73 -29.39 2.01
C ALA A 62 -15.44 -28.26 3.00
N ALA A 63 -14.30 -27.60 2.80
CA ALA A 63 -13.95 -26.38 3.54
C ALA A 63 -14.65 -25.17 2.91
N GLY A 64 -15.52 -24.50 3.68
CA GLY A 64 -16.29 -23.34 3.24
C GLY A 64 -15.74 -21.98 3.72
N LEU A 65 -16.24 -20.90 3.11
CA LEU A 65 -15.92 -19.52 3.48
C LEU A 65 -16.43 -19.20 4.89
N THR A 66 -15.55 -18.68 5.74
CA THR A 66 -15.92 -18.22 7.08
C THR A 66 -15.05 -17.05 7.49
N TRP A 67 -15.63 -16.10 8.22
CA TRP A 67 -14.89 -14.93 8.69
C TRP A 67 -13.80 -15.30 9.70
N HIS A 68 -12.63 -14.67 9.54
CA HIS A 68 -11.45 -14.83 10.38
C HIS A 68 -10.77 -13.49 10.69
N TRP A 69 -11.14 -12.91 11.85
CA TRP A 69 -10.65 -11.59 12.29
C TRP A 69 -9.13 -11.40 12.24
N PRO A 70 -8.29 -12.33 12.75
CA PRO A 70 -6.85 -12.13 12.70
C PRO A 70 -6.28 -12.09 11.28
N ALA A 71 -6.89 -12.80 10.33
CA ALA A 71 -6.41 -12.78 8.95
C ALA A 71 -6.77 -11.47 8.27
N PHE A 72 -7.94 -10.89 8.56
CA PHE A 72 -8.33 -9.59 8.03
C PHE A 72 -7.31 -8.48 8.34
N PHE A 73 -6.88 -8.38 9.61
CA PHE A 73 -5.95 -7.32 10.04
C PHE A 73 -4.47 -7.71 9.91
N CYS A 74 -4.16 -9.00 10.05
CA CYS A 74 -2.79 -9.51 10.17
C CYS A 74 -2.61 -10.80 9.36
N THR A 75 -2.93 -10.78 8.05
CA THR A 75 -2.82 -12.00 7.20
C THR A 75 -1.44 -12.64 7.27
N LEU A 76 -0.39 -11.92 6.86
CA LEU A 76 0.97 -12.49 6.78
C LEU A 76 1.49 -12.94 8.15
N PRO A 77 1.36 -12.15 9.24
CA PRO A 77 1.74 -12.62 10.56
C PRO A 77 0.95 -13.85 11.01
N TRP A 78 -0.35 -13.92 10.72
CA TRP A 78 -1.17 -15.10 11.04
C TRP A 78 -0.70 -16.35 10.29
N LEU A 79 -0.36 -16.24 9.00
CA LEU A 79 0.18 -17.36 8.22
C LEU A 79 1.47 -17.89 8.83
N LEU A 80 2.41 -17.01 9.17
CA LEU A 80 3.70 -17.37 9.76
C LEU A 80 3.56 -17.89 11.20
N TYR A 81 2.62 -17.33 11.98
CA TYR A 81 2.28 -17.82 13.31
C TYR A 81 1.86 -19.29 13.29
N ARG A 82 1.05 -19.67 12.30
CA ARG A 82 0.50 -21.02 12.12
C ARG A 82 1.35 -21.92 11.23
N LYS A 83 2.60 -21.50 10.94
CA LYS A 83 3.58 -22.25 10.13
C LYS A 83 3.09 -22.56 8.69
N LEU A 84 2.23 -21.71 8.14
CA LEU A 84 1.75 -21.78 6.76
C LEU A 84 2.77 -21.16 5.79
N TRP A 85 4.00 -21.66 5.79
CA TRP A 85 5.14 -21.04 5.08
C TRP A 85 4.92 -20.89 3.57
N GLY A 86 4.35 -21.90 2.92
CA GLY A 86 4.06 -21.84 1.48
C GLY A 86 3.03 -20.77 1.13
N GLU A 87 1.94 -20.71 1.89
CA GLU A 87 0.88 -19.70 1.70
C GLU A 87 1.40 -18.30 2.04
N ALA A 88 2.27 -18.17 3.05
CA ALA A 88 2.94 -16.92 3.39
C ALA A 88 3.85 -16.43 2.26
N ALA A 89 4.62 -17.31 1.63
CA ALA A 89 5.48 -16.96 0.50
C ALA A 89 4.65 -16.48 -0.70
N ILE A 90 3.54 -17.17 -1.02
CA ILE A 90 2.62 -16.77 -2.09
C ILE A 90 2.02 -15.38 -1.77
N TYR A 91 1.49 -15.19 -0.56
CA TYR A 91 0.91 -13.91 -0.13
C TYR A 91 1.93 -12.77 -0.24
N PHE A 92 3.15 -12.98 0.26
CA PHE A 92 4.22 -11.98 0.21
C PHE A 92 4.60 -11.63 -1.23
N SER A 93 4.71 -12.63 -2.10
CA SER A 93 5.05 -12.44 -3.51
C SER A 93 3.97 -11.66 -4.25
N LEU A 94 2.70 -11.99 -4.01
CA LEU A 94 1.56 -11.24 -4.54
C LEU A 94 1.54 -9.79 -4.02
N ALA A 95 1.86 -9.58 -2.73
CA ALA A 95 1.93 -8.25 -2.15
C ALA A 95 3.04 -7.39 -2.78
N LEU A 96 4.20 -7.98 -3.11
CA LEU A 96 5.27 -7.28 -3.84
C LEU A 96 4.83 -6.88 -5.26
N LEU A 97 4.21 -7.81 -5.99
CA LEU A 97 3.70 -7.52 -7.34
C LEU A 97 2.63 -6.42 -7.33
N TYR A 98 1.75 -6.45 -6.33
CA TYR A 98 0.76 -5.41 -6.13
C TYR A 98 1.39 -4.07 -5.74
N GLY A 99 2.38 -4.06 -4.85
CA GLY A 99 3.12 -2.86 -4.48
C GLY A 99 3.79 -2.20 -5.69
N PHE A 100 4.39 -3.02 -6.58
CA PHE A 100 4.98 -2.54 -7.83
C PHE A 100 3.93 -1.96 -8.80
N SER A 101 2.75 -2.58 -8.91
CA SER A 101 1.68 -2.06 -9.77
C SER A 101 1.11 -0.72 -9.26
N VAL A 102 0.99 -0.58 -7.93
CA VAL A 102 0.59 0.70 -7.31
C VAL A 102 1.67 1.77 -7.50
N ALA A 103 2.93 1.44 -7.25
CA ALA A 103 4.04 2.39 -7.40
C ALA A 103 4.19 2.88 -8.85
N SER A 104 4.08 1.98 -9.83
CA SER A 104 4.10 2.36 -11.25
C SER A 104 2.88 3.20 -11.64
N GLY A 105 1.69 2.88 -11.12
CA GLY A 105 0.49 3.68 -11.31
C GLY A 105 0.63 5.11 -10.76
N LEU A 106 1.19 5.26 -9.55
CA LEU A 106 1.47 6.56 -8.94
C LEU A 106 2.52 7.34 -9.73
N ALA A 107 3.59 6.69 -10.19
CA ALA A 107 4.61 7.32 -11.02
C ALA A 107 4.02 7.85 -12.34
N ARG A 108 3.18 7.05 -13.02
CA ARG A 108 2.47 7.47 -14.24
C ARG A 108 1.52 8.63 -13.98
N ALA A 109 0.78 8.61 -12.86
CA ALA A 109 -0.09 9.71 -12.46
C ALA A 109 0.71 11.01 -12.23
N ALA A 110 1.88 10.94 -11.60
CA ALA A 110 2.76 12.10 -11.41
C ALA A 110 3.29 12.68 -12.74
N LEU A 111 3.47 11.85 -13.76
CA LEU A 111 3.85 12.27 -15.11
C LEU A 111 2.66 12.82 -15.94
N GLY A 112 1.43 12.75 -15.44
CA GLY A 112 0.22 13.17 -16.16
C GLY A 112 -0.36 12.10 -17.09
N GLU A 113 0.16 10.87 -17.07
CA GLU A 113 -0.30 9.73 -17.88
C GLU A 113 -1.18 8.74 -17.10
N GLY A 114 -1.61 9.11 -15.89
CA GLY A 114 -2.39 8.26 -15.00
C GLY A 114 -3.90 8.33 -15.25
N SER A 115 -4.59 7.20 -15.09
CA SER A 115 -6.06 7.14 -15.10
C SER A 115 -6.58 6.95 -13.67
N ALA A 116 -7.36 7.90 -13.18
CA ALA A 116 -7.96 7.82 -11.84
C ALA A 116 -8.85 6.57 -11.67
N ILE A 117 -9.57 6.18 -12.73
CA ILE A 117 -10.41 4.97 -12.74
C ILE A 117 -9.53 3.72 -12.62
N ALA A 118 -8.46 3.62 -13.40
CA ALA A 118 -7.54 2.48 -13.35
C ALA A 118 -6.87 2.37 -11.97
N SER A 119 -6.39 3.48 -11.41
CA SER A 119 -5.82 3.52 -10.06
C SER A 119 -6.85 3.12 -9.00
N GLY A 120 -8.11 3.57 -9.13
CA GLY A 120 -9.20 3.18 -8.23
C GLY A 120 -9.50 1.67 -8.29
N MET A 121 -9.57 1.09 -9.49
CA MET A 121 -9.76 -0.36 -9.67
C MET A 121 -8.63 -1.18 -9.05
N ILE A 122 -7.38 -0.76 -9.22
CA ILE A 122 -6.22 -1.40 -8.58
C ILE A 122 -6.37 -1.34 -7.05
N GLY A 123 -6.81 -0.21 -6.50
CA GLY A 123 -7.11 -0.06 -5.07
C GLY A 123 -8.15 -1.07 -4.57
N VAL A 124 -9.30 -1.15 -5.25
CA VAL A 124 -10.39 -2.09 -4.91
C VAL A 124 -9.92 -3.54 -5.00
N LEU A 125 -9.20 -3.90 -6.07
CA LEU A 125 -8.65 -5.24 -6.23
C LEU A 125 -7.70 -5.60 -5.09
N GLY A 126 -6.83 -4.67 -4.69
CA GLY A 126 -5.92 -4.85 -3.57
C GLY A 126 -6.66 -5.08 -2.25
N PHE A 127 -7.70 -4.29 -1.98
CA PHE A 127 -8.53 -4.48 -0.79
C PHE A 127 -9.18 -5.86 -0.75
N VAL A 128 -9.77 -6.30 -1.87
CA VAL A 128 -10.38 -7.64 -1.96
C VAL A 128 -9.32 -8.73 -1.77
N LEU A 129 -8.19 -8.63 -2.48
CA LEU A 129 -7.16 -9.67 -2.51
C LEU A 129 -6.38 -9.80 -1.21
N PHE A 130 -6.02 -8.69 -0.57
CA PHE A 130 -5.13 -8.70 0.59
C PHE A 130 -5.83 -8.58 1.95
N TRP A 131 -7.12 -8.23 1.97
CA TRP A 131 -7.90 -8.07 3.20
C TRP A 131 -9.11 -9.01 3.25
N LEU A 132 -10.02 -8.91 2.27
CA LEU A 132 -11.27 -9.68 2.32
C LEU A 132 -11.07 -11.18 2.07
N LEU A 133 -10.35 -11.55 1.00
CA LEU A 133 -10.15 -12.96 0.64
C LEU A 133 -9.41 -13.74 1.75
N PRO A 134 -8.30 -13.25 2.32
CA PRO A 134 -7.64 -13.95 3.42
C PRO A 134 -8.55 -14.09 4.65
N ALA A 135 -9.33 -13.06 4.97
CA ALA A 135 -10.29 -13.11 6.08
C ALA A 135 -11.36 -14.20 5.88
N LEU A 136 -11.81 -14.43 4.65
CA LEU A 136 -12.83 -15.42 4.33
C LEU A 136 -12.27 -16.85 4.16
N LEU A 137 -11.02 -16.97 3.70
CA LEU A 137 -10.39 -18.24 3.35
C LEU A 137 -9.47 -18.82 4.44
N ALA A 138 -9.03 -18.03 5.41
CA ALA A 138 -8.03 -18.44 6.40
C ALA A 138 -8.36 -19.76 7.10
N ASN A 139 -9.58 -19.93 7.61
CA ASN A 139 -9.98 -21.18 8.27
C ASN A 139 -9.93 -22.39 7.31
N ALA A 140 -10.33 -22.20 6.05
CA ALA A 140 -10.34 -23.25 5.04
C ALA A 140 -8.92 -23.62 4.58
N ILE A 141 -8.04 -22.64 4.39
CA ILE A 141 -6.62 -22.83 4.07
C ILE A 141 -5.95 -23.61 5.20
N TYR A 142 -6.19 -23.22 6.46
CA TYR A 142 -5.59 -23.90 7.61
C TYR A 142 -6.12 -25.33 7.77
N TYR A 143 -7.42 -25.57 7.57
CA TYR A 143 -7.98 -26.92 7.55
C TYR A 143 -7.29 -27.82 6.51
N ARG A 144 -7.22 -27.38 5.26
CA ARG A 144 -6.57 -28.13 4.17
C ARG A 144 -5.09 -28.38 4.43
N HIS A 145 -4.41 -27.42 5.07
CA HIS A 145 -3.03 -27.61 5.49
C HIS A 145 -2.91 -28.72 6.55
N CYS A 146 -3.70 -28.65 7.63
CA CYS A 146 -3.70 -29.68 8.66
C CYS A 146 -4.05 -31.06 8.09
N GLU A 147 -5.04 -31.12 7.21
CA GLU A 147 -5.46 -32.36 6.57
C GLU A 147 -4.34 -32.96 5.69
N ARG A 148 -3.65 -32.14 4.88
CA ARG A 148 -2.48 -32.57 4.09
C ARG A 148 -1.38 -33.15 4.98
N GLN A 149 -1.09 -32.49 6.11
CA GLN A 149 -0.06 -32.94 7.05
C GLN A 149 -0.46 -34.25 7.74
N ILE A 150 -1.71 -34.37 8.19
CA ILE A 150 -2.24 -35.59 8.80
C ILE A 150 -2.14 -36.75 7.80
N ARG A 151 -2.63 -36.60 6.57
CA ARG A 151 -2.54 -37.65 5.54
C ARG A 151 -1.09 -38.06 5.27
N ALA A 152 -0.17 -37.10 5.22
CA ALA A 152 1.25 -37.38 5.01
C ALA A 152 1.89 -38.17 6.16
N VAL A 153 1.50 -37.91 7.42
CA VAL A 153 1.99 -38.65 8.59
C VAL A 153 1.36 -40.04 8.68
N LEU A 154 0.05 -40.15 8.44
CA LEU A 154 -0.65 -41.44 8.42
C LEU A 154 -0.08 -42.39 7.36
N GLY A 155 0.35 -41.86 6.20
CA GLY A 155 0.99 -42.66 5.17
C GLY A 155 2.44 -43.10 5.47
N ARG A 156 3.08 -42.58 6.52
CA ARG A 156 4.48 -42.88 6.89
C ARG A 156 4.62 -43.78 8.11
N HIS A 157 3.63 -43.76 9.00
CA HIS A 157 3.73 -44.42 10.30
C HIS A 157 2.47 -45.22 10.59
N GLU A 158 2.63 -46.48 10.99
CA GLU A 158 1.50 -47.35 11.36
C GLU A 158 1.08 -47.15 12.83
N HIS A 159 2.02 -46.81 13.72
CA HIS A 159 1.74 -46.67 15.14
C HIS A 159 1.14 -45.31 15.51
N PRO A 160 -0.06 -45.25 16.15
CA PRO A 160 -0.75 -44.01 16.52
C PRO A 160 0.07 -43.06 17.38
N GLN A 161 0.85 -43.58 18.34
CA GLN A 161 1.69 -42.74 19.21
C GLN A 161 2.79 -42.01 18.41
N ARG A 162 3.38 -42.67 17.41
CA ARG A 162 4.36 -42.01 16.52
C ARG A 162 3.71 -40.96 15.63
N GLN A 163 2.50 -41.24 15.12
CA GLN A 163 1.73 -40.28 14.34
C GLN A 163 1.43 -39.01 15.15
N LEU A 164 0.92 -39.17 16.38
CA LEU A 164 0.59 -38.04 17.27
C LEU A 164 1.84 -37.25 17.67
N GLY A 165 2.94 -37.93 18.00
CA GLY A 165 4.21 -37.27 18.33
C GLY A 165 4.77 -36.44 17.18
N GLU A 166 4.75 -36.95 15.95
CA GLU A 166 5.20 -36.20 14.77
C GLU A 166 4.28 -34.99 14.48
N LEU A 167 2.96 -35.17 14.59
CA LEU A 167 2.00 -34.08 14.39
C LEU A 167 2.15 -32.97 15.42
N CYS A 168 2.43 -33.31 16.68
CA CYS A 168 2.72 -32.34 17.74
C CYS A 168 3.97 -31.50 17.40
N GLY A 169 5.03 -32.12 16.85
CA GLY A 169 6.24 -31.41 16.43
C GLY A 169 6.06 -30.51 15.19
N ARG A 170 5.26 -30.96 14.21
CA ARG A 170 4.98 -30.18 12.99
C ARG A 170 4.03 -29.01 13.24
N GLY A 171 3.08 -29.21 14.15
CA GLY A 171 1.97 -28.32 14.43
C GLY A 171 2.29 -27.14 15.35
N GLY A 172 1.22 -26.64 15.98
CA GLY A 172 1.29 -25.57 16.97
C GLY A 172 1.53 -24.20 16.37
N THR A 173 2.26 -23.37 17.12
CA THR A 173 2.45 -21.96 16.79
C THR A 173 3.90 -21.52 16.98
N THR A 174 4.35 -20.53 16.21
CA THR A 174 5.68 -19.91 16.34
C THR A 174 5.70 -18.90 17.51
N HIS A 175 6.86 -18.65 18.12
CA HIS A 175 6.99 -17.79 19.31
C HIS A 175 6.36 -16.38 19.11
N PRO A 176 5.57 -15.87 20.06
CA PRO A 176 4.78 -14.62 19.90
C PRO A 176 5.63 -13.35 19.72
N VAL A 177 6.90 -13.35 20.12
CA VAL A 177 7.82 -12.21 19.97
C VAL A 177 8.09 -11.86 18.50
N ALA A 178 8.22 -12.87 17.64
CA ALA A 178 8.42 -12.67 16.20
C ALA A 178 7.19 -12.02 15.52
N LEU A 179 5.99 -12.24 16.06
CA LEU A 179 4.75 -11.62 15.58
C LEU A 179 4.63 -10.16 15.96
N VAL A 180 5.05 -9.78 17.17
CA VAL A 180 5.00 -8.37 17.62
C VAL A 180 5.93 -7.51 16.75
N LEU A 181 7.15 -8.01 16.49
CA LEU A 181 8.11 -7.32 15.63
C LEU A 181 7.60 -7.20 14.18
N MET A 182 6.96 -8.23 13.66
CA MET A 182 6.43 -8.23 12.29
C MET A 182 5.16 -7.39 12.14
N ALA A 183 4.29 -7.34 13.15
CA ALA A 183 3.14 -6.45 13.19
C ALA A 183 3.56 -4.98 13.23
N ALA A 184 4.62 -4.65 13.99
CA ALA A 184 5.21 -3.31 14.03
C ALA A 184 5.79 -2.91 12.65
N LEU A 185 6.45 -3.83 11.95
CA LEU A 185 6.99 -3.61 10.60
C LEU A 185 5.89 -3.39 9.55
N LEU A 186 4.78 -4.13 9.60
CA LEU A 186 3.69 -3.99 8.63
C LEU A 186 2.85 -2.71 8.84
N PHE A 187 2.59 -2.31 10.09
CA PHE A 187 1.97 -1.02 10.39
C PHE A 187 2.87 0.18 10.07
N GLY A 188 4.20 0.01 10.09
CA GLY A 188 5.16 1.03 9.68
C GLY A 188 5.11 1.41 8.20
N ASN A 189 4.45 0.62 7.33
CA ASN A 189 4.34 0.91 5.90
C ASN A 189 3.20 1.89 5.54
N GLY A 190 2.38 2.31 6.51
CA GLY A 190 1.45 3.45 6.33
C GLY A 190 2.16 4.77 5.99
N LEU A 191 3.49 4.81 6.13
CA LEU A 191 4.34 5.95 5.83
C LEU A 191 4.85 6.02 4.39
N ILE A 192 4.60 5.03 3.52
CA ILE A 192 5.06 5.14 2.11
C ILE A 192 4.23 6.18 1.34
N GLY A 193 2.96 6.40 1.72
CA GLY A 193 2.12 7.44 1.12
C GLY A 193 2.56 8.88 1.42
N ALA A 194 3.28 9.10 2.53
CA ALA A 194 3.69 10.44 2.97
C ALA A 194 4.99 10.93 2.29
N VAL A 195 5.82 10.02 1.76
CA VAL A 195 7.15 10.38 1.23
C VAL A 195 7.11 10.86 -0.23
N VAL A 196 6.05 10.55 -0.98
CA VAL A 196 5.98 10.85 -2.43
C VAL A 196 5.34 12.21 -2.76
N LEU A 197 4.66 12.88 -1.82
CA LEU A 197 3.70 13.95 -2.14
C LEU A 197 4.03 15.41 -1.74
N PRO A 198 5.24 15.84 -1.35
CA PRO A 198 5.56 17.28 -1.38
C PRO A 198 5.91 17.81 -2.77
N SER A 199 6.59 17.02 -3.62
CA SER A 199 7.20 17.54 -4.86
C SER A 199 6.25 17.61 -6.06
N ALA A 200 5.21 16.77 -6.11
CA ALA A 200 4.27 16.77 -7.23
C ALA A 200 3.44 18.06 -7.30
N HIS A 201 3.03 18.61 -6.15
CA HIS A 201 2.26 19.85 -6.08
C HIS A 201 3.07 21.06 -6.55
N ASP A 202 4.31 21.19 -6.07
CA ASP A 202 5.20 22.29 -6.45
C ASP A 202 5.53 22.29 -7.95
N LEU A 203 5.74 21.11 -8.53
CA LEU A 203 6.01 20.97 -9.97
C LEU A 203 4.82 21.39 -10.83
N GLN A 204 3.60 21.04 -10.42
CA GLN A 204 2.39 21.47 -11.12
C GLN A 204 2.20 22.99 -11.03
N GLN A 205 2.39 23.58 -9.85
CA GLN A 205 2.29 25.03 -9.67
C GLN A 205 3.32 25.80 -10.51
N LYS A 206 4.58 25.33 -10.57
CA LYS A 206 5.63 25.92 -11.41
C LYS A 206 5.29 25.89 -12.90
N ARG A 207 4.75 24.78 -13.42
CA ARG A 207 4.34 24.67 -14.82
C ARG A 207 3.23 25.67 -15.16
N ARG A 208 2.24 25.83 -14.28
CA ARG A 208 1.14 26.79 -14.47
C ARG A 208 1.61 28.24 -14.47
N ILE A 209 2.49 28.60 -13.54
CA ILE A 209 3.09 29.95 -13.52
C ILE A 209 3.91 30.20 -14.79
N ALA A 210 4.67 29.21 -15.28
CA ALA A 210 5.44 29.33 -16.52
C ALA A 210 4.54 29.54 -17.75
N GLU A 211 3.41 28.84 -17.85
CA GLU A 211 2.40 29.01 -18.90
C GLU A 211 1.82 30.44 -18.90
N ILE A 212 1.44 30.95 -17.72
CA ILE A 212 0.92 32.32 -17.55
C ILE A 212 1.98 33.38 -17.88
N LEU A 213 3.23 33.17 -17.48
CA LEU A 213 4.33 34.08 -17.83
C LEU A 213 4.64 34.07 -19.33
N GLY A 214 4.52 32.92 -20.00
CA GLY A 214 4.62 32.83 -21.46
C GLY A 214 3.55 33.65 -22.16
N PHE A 215 2.32 33.66 -21.64
CA PHE A 215 1.26 34.55 -22.12
C PHE A 215 1.61 36.03 -21.89
N GLY A 216 2.17 36.36 -20.71
CA GLY A 216 2.72 37.68 -20.40
C GLY A 216 3.75 38.17 -21.43
N GLN A 217 4.68 37.31 -21.83
CA GLN A 217 5.71 37.62 -22.82
C GLN A 217 5.14 37.94 -24.20
N GLN A 218 4.04 37.29 -24.61
CA GLN A 218 3.39 37.60 -25.88
C GLN A 218 2.79 39.02 -25.87
N MET A 219 2.20 39.45 -24.74
CA MET A 219 1.72 40.83 -24.58
C MET A 219 2.87 41.84 -24.64
N GLN A 220 3.99 41.54 -23.97
CA GLN A 220 5.19 42.38 -24.02
C GLN A 220 5.69 42.57 -25.46
N GLN A 221 5.76 41.49 -26.24
CA GLN A 221 6.19 41.54 -27.64
C GLN A 221 5.28 42.42 -28.51
N ALA A 222 3.97 42.39 -28.29
CA ALA A 222 3.02 43.25 -28.99
C ALA A 222 3.21 44.73 -28.62
N ILE A 223 3.39 45.03 -27.33
CA ILE A 223 3.66 46.40 -26.84
C ILE A 223 5.01 46.91 -27.39
N ASP A 224 6.04 46.07 -27.38
CA ASP A 224 7.38 46.40 -27.89
C ASP A 224 7.34 46.72 -29.39
N ALA A 225 6.58 45.95 -30.17
CA ALA A 225 6.39 46.18 -31.60
C ALA A 225 5.69 47.52 -31.85
N TYR A 226 4.60 47.80 -31.13
CA TYR A 226 3.89 49.07 -31.23
C TYR A 226 4.79 50.26 -30.88
N TYR A 227 5.53 50.16 -29.77
CA TYR A 227 6.43 51.21 -29.29
C TYR A 227 7.55 51.51 -30.29
N LYS A 228 8.12 50.48 -30.95
CA LYS A 228 9.15 50.66 -31.98
C LYS A 228 8.65 51.40 -33.21
N GLU A 229 7.40 51.17 -33.60
CA GLU A 229 6.81 51.78 -34.80
C GLU A 229 6.32 53.21 -34.53
N HIS A 230 5.68 53.44 -33.37
CA HIS A 230 4.99 54.70 -33.09
C HIS A 230 5.77 55.62 -32.14
N GLY A 231 6.80 55.13 -31.45
CA GLY A 231 7.57 55.88 -30.45
C GLY A 231 6.79 56.20 -29.16
N ALA A 232 5.60 55.62 -28.98
CA ALA A 232 4.73 55.82 -27.82
C ALA A 232 4.12 54.49 -27.34
N LEU A 233 3.72 54.42 -26.07
CA LEU A 233 3.03 53.26 -25.52
C LEU A 233 1.61 53.15 -26.13
N PRO A 234 1.11 51.92 -26.37
CA PRO A 234 -0.22 51.73 -26.95
C PRO A 234 -1.32 52.18 -25.98
N PRO A 235 -2.41 52.80 -26.46
CA PRO A 235 -3.52 53.20 -25.59
C PRO A 235 -4.33 51.99 -25.07
N SER A 236 -4.27 50.84 -25.75
CA SER A 236 -4.80 49.57 -25.28
C SER A 236 -4.07 48.39 -25.94
N LEU A 237 -4.20 47.18 -25.37
CA LEU A 237 -3.62 45.96 -25.97
C LEU A 237 -4.16 45.66 -27.38
N GLU A 238 -5.41 46.03 -27.66
CA GLU A 238 -6.02 45.87 -28.99
C GLU A 238 -5.34 46.75 -30.05
N HIS A 239 -4.94 47.98 -29.68
CA HIS A 239 -4.18 48.86 -30.57
C HIS A 239 -2.76 48.32 -30.83
N ALA A 240 -2.21 47.54 -29.89
CA ALA A 240 -0.96 46.80 -30.09
C ALA A 240 -1.17 45.50 -30.91
N GLY A 241 -2.38 45.21 -31.39
CA GLY A 241 -2.71 44.01 -32.15
C GLY A 241 -2.82 42.74 -31.31
N PHE A 242 -2.88 42.85 -29.98
CA PHE A 242 -2.96 41.70 -29.09
C PHE A 242 -4.43 41.38 -28.71
N THR A 243 -4.93 40.23 -29.16
CA THR A 243 -6.32 39.80 -28.95
C THR A 243 -6.45 38.39 -28.37
N ALA A 244 -5.34 37.78 -27.94
CA ALA A 244 -5.35 36.43 -27.39
C ALA A 244 -6.04 36.37 -26.03
N SER A 245 -6.77 35.28 -25.78
CA SER A 245 -7.47 35.05 -24.51
C SER A 245 -6.52 34.50 -23.43
N PRO A 246 -6.71 34.85 -22.14
CA PRO A 246 -5.88 34.35 -21.06
C PRO A 246 -5.94 32.82 -20.91
N PRO A 247 -4.82 32.16 -20.56
CA PRO A 247 -4.79 30.72 -20.31
C PRO A 247 -5.48 30.33 -18.99
N LEU A 248 -5.75 29.04 -18.81
CA LEU A 248 -6.32 28.50 -17.57
C LEU A 248 -5.45 28.86 -16.36
N GLY A 249 -6.05 29.51 -15.37
CA GLY A 249 -5.37 29.97 -14.16
C GLY A 249 -4.91 31.44 -14.18
N ALA A 250 -5.01 32.13 -15.32
CA ALA A 250 -4.98 33.59 -15.37
C ALA A 250 -6.40 34.12 -15.14
N GLY A 251 -6.68 34.63 -13.94
CA GLY A 251 -8.01 35.10 -13.55
C GLY A 251 -8.39 36.43 -14.18
N SER A 252 -7.48 37.39 -14.19
CA SER A 252 -7.66 38.67 -14.87
C SER A 252 -6.34 39.27 -15.32
N VAL A 253 -6.38 40.06 -16.40
CA VAL A 253 -5.23 40.78 -16.94
C VAL A 253 -5.63 42.24 -17.08
N VAL A 254 -4.84 43.14 -16.50
CA VAL A 254 -5.06 44.59 -16.54
C VAL A 254 -3.82 45.24 -17.14
N TYR A 255 -4.02 46.02 -18.21
CA TYR A 255 -2.99 46.85 -18.82
C TYR A 255 -3.22 48.31 -18.42
N THR A 256 -2.16 48.99 -17.99
CA THR A 256 -2.19 50.41 -17.63
C THR A 256 -1.46 51.23 -18.70
N PRO A 257 -2.15 52.03 -19.53
CA PRO A 257 -1.53 52.77 -20.63
C PRO A 257 -0.53 53.85 -20.18
N LEU A 258 -0.69 54.36 -18.95
CA LEU A 258 0.13 55.46 -18.42
C LEU A 258 1.60 55.08 -18.26
N ASP A 259 1.87 53.88 -17.77
CA ASP A 259 3.21 53.37 -17.48
C ASP A 259 3.54 52.09 -18.26
N GLY A 260 2.60 51.58 -19.06
CA GLY A 260 2.75 50.36 -19.84
C GLY A 260 2.75 49.09 -19.00
N SER A 261 2.40 49.17 -17.71
CA SER A 261 2.44 48.01 -16.80
C SER A 261 1.32 47.01 -17.11
N LEU A 262 1.66 45.72 -16.97
CA LEU A 262 0.75 44.60 -17.08
C LEU A 262 0.64 43.91 -15.72
N ARG A 263 -0.58 43.82 -15.20
CA ARG A 263 -0.90 43.10 -13.96
C ARG A 263 -1.73 41.87 -14.29
N ILE A 264 -1.21 40.69 -13.96
CA ILE A 264 -1.88 39.40 -14.14
C ILE A 264 -2.26 38.86 -12.76
N THR A 265 -3.56 38.73 -12.49
CA THR A 265 -4.08 38.11 -11.27
C THR A 265 -4.28 36.62 -11.51
N LEU A 266 -3.67 35.77 -10.70
CA LEU A 266 -3.76 34.32 -10.80
C LEU A 266 -5.00 33.81 -10.07
N ALA A 267 -5.69 32.86 -10.68
CA ALA A 267 -6.86 32.18 -10.14
C ALA A 267 -6.69 30.66 -10.23
N GLN A 268 -7.57 29.91 -9.55
CA GLN A 268 -7.57 28.45 -9.62
C GLN A 268 -7.63 27.96 -11.08
N PRO A 269 -6.82 26.96 -11.48
CA PRO A 269 -6.03 26.03 -10.64
C PRO A 269 -4.60 26.50 -10.31
N ALA A 270 -4.22 27.74 -10.65
CA ALA A 270 -2.93 28.30 -10.26
C ALA A 270 -2.97 28.80 -8.79
N PRO A 271 -1.80 28.93 -8.12
CA PRO A 271 -1.78 29.53 -6.79
C PRO A 271 -2.27 30.98 -6.85
N ALA A 272 -3.09 31.38 -5.88
CA ALA A 272 -3.57 32.75 -5.77
C ALA A 272 -2.38 33.70 -5.58
N GLY A 273 -2.34 34.76 -6.38
CA GLY A 273 -1.27 35.74 -6.35
C GLY A 273 -1.35 36.67 -7.54
N VAL A 274 -0.38 37.58 -7.65
CA VAL A 274 -0.30 38.57 -8.72
C VAL A 274 1.09 38.58 -9.32
N LEU A 275 1.18 38.68 -10.64
CA LEU A 275 2.39 38.93 -11.40
C LEU A 275 2.30 40.33 -12.02
N ASP A 276 3.25 41.19 -11.65
CA ASP A 276 3.40 42.53 -12.21
C ASP A 276 4.58 42.53 -13.20
N LEU A 277 4.30 42.94 -14.43
CA LEU A 277 5.27 43.10 -15.51
C LEU A 277 5.34 44.59 -15.87
N THR A 278 6.48 45.22 -15.63
CA THR A 278 6.65 46.67 -15.82
C THR A 278 7.72 46.96 -16.87
N PRO A 279 7.43 47.74 -17.91
CA PRO A 279 8.44 48.17 -18.88
C PRO A 279 9.25 49.35 -18.32
N GLN A 280 10.53 49.40 -18.68
CA GLN A 280 11.41 50.54 -18.44
C GLN A 280 12.02 50.98 -19.77
N VAL A 281 11.93 52.26 -20.09
CA VAL A 281 12.50 52.80 -21.34
C VAL A 281 14.02 52.81 -21.22
N ALA A 282 14.70 52.14 -22.15
CA ALA A 282 16.15 52.12 -22.29
C ALA A 282 16.57 52.56 -23.70
N ALA A 283 17.87 52.80 -23.90
CA ALA A 283 18.43 53.34 -25.15
C ALA A 283 18.14 52.50 -26.42
N GLY A 284 17.60 51.28 -26.30
CA GLY A 284 17.27 50.38 -27.40
C GLY A 284 15.82 49.87 -27.42
N GLY A 285 14.91 50.48 -26.64
CA GLY A 285 13.51 50.06 -26.53
C GLY A 285 13.06 49.83 -25.09
N LEU A 286 12.02 49.02 -24.89
CA LEU A 286 11.50 48.69 -23.57
C LEU A 286 12.26 47.50 -22.97
N GLN A 287 12.67 47.63 -21.70
CA GLN A 287 13.22 46.56 -20.88
C GLN A 287 12.21 46.15 -19.81
N TRP A 288 11.83 44.88 -19.80
CA TRP A 288 10.77 44.38 -18.93
C TRP A 288 11.30 43.82 -17.61
N HIS A 289 10.67 44.22 -16.51
CA HIS A 289 10.92 43.68 -15.19
C HIS A 289 9.68 42.92 -14.71
N CYS A 290 9.90 41.71 -14.17
CA CYS A 290 8.85 40.90 -13.60
C CYS A 290 8.95 40.87 -12.07
N ARG A 291 7.83 41.03 -11.38
CA ARG A 291 7.76 41.00 -9.93
C ARG A 291 6.49 40.31 -9.45
N SER A 292 6.60 39.57 -8.35
CA SER A 292 5.45 39.15 -7.56
C SER A 292 5.73 39.36 -6.07
N THR A 293 4.79 39.96 -5.35
CA THR A 293 4.87 40.14 -3.89
C THR A 293 4.06 39.10 -3.11
N GLN A 294 3.22 38.32 -3.81
CA GLN A 294 2.27 37.39 -3.20
C GLN A 294 2.61 35.91 -3.46
N LEU A 295 3.49 35.63 -4.42
CA LEU A 295 3.93 34.27 -4.76
C LEU A 295 5.28 33.93 -4.10
N SER A 296 5.44 32.68 -3.68
CA SER A 296 6.72 32.17 -3.15
C SER A 296 7.82 32.23 -4.22
N ALA A 297 9.00 32.74 -3.84
CA ALA A 297 10.16 32.81 -4.73
C ALA A 297 10.56 31.46 -5.31
N GLN A 298 10.29 30.36 -4.61
CA GLN A 298 10.58 29.00 -5.09
C GLN A 298 9.76 28.60 -6.32
N LEU A 299 8.55 29.17 -6.47
CA LEU A 299 7.63 28.90 -7.58
C LEU A 299 7.89 29.80 -8.80
N LEU A 300 8.57 30.93 -8.60
CA LEU A 300 8.86 31.91 -9.64
C LEU A 300 10.16 31.56 -10.39
N PRO A 301 10.29 31.88 -11.69
CA PRO A 301 11.56 31.86 -12.40
C PRO A 301 12.48 33.01 -11.96
N GLU A 302 13.78 32.90 -12.21
CA GLU A 302 14.80 33.81 -11.65
C GLU A 302 14.57 35.28 -12.00
N ASN A 303 14.09 35.55 -13.22
CA ASN A 303 13.76 36.89 -13.70
C ASN A 303 12.55 37.54 -12.99
N CYS A 304 11.74 36.77 -12.27
CA CYS A 304 10.59 37.26 -11.49
C CYS A 304 10.82 37.26 -9.97
N ARG A 305 11.97 36.76 -9.48
CA ARG A 305 12.24 36.54 -8.04
C ARG A 305 12.62 37.79 -7.24
N ALA A 306 12.77 38.95 -7.88
CA ALA A 306 13.15 40.22 -7.25
C ALA A 306 14.22 40.11 -6.14
N ARG A 307 15.51 40.18 -6.49
CA ARG A 307 16.51 40.63 -5.51
C ARG A 307 16.38 42.14 -5.36
N LEU A 308 15.96 42.60 -4.19
CA LEU A 308 16.25 43.95 -3.73
C LEU A 308 17.78 44.11 -3.73
N ARG A 309 18.30 45.02 -4.55
CA ARG A 309 19.50 45.78 -4.22
C ARG A 309 19.08 47.22 -4.05
#